data_AF-A0A1F8E8H1-F1
#
_entry.id   AF-A0A1F8E8H1-F1
#
_cell.length_a   1.000
_cell.length_b   1.000
_cell.length_c   1.000
_cell.angle_alpha   90.00
_cell.angle_beta   90.00
_cell.angle_gamma   90.00
#
_symmetry.space_group_name_H-M   'P 1'
#
loop_
_entity.id
_entity.type
_entity.pdbx_description
1 polymer ?
#
loop_
_entity_poly.entity_id
_entity_poly.type
_entity_poly.pdbx_seq_one_letter_code
_entity_poly.pdbx_strand_id
1 'polypeptide(L)'
;MANEQFPKSALDKFRQWHFWWLVVFSFLLIITFVYYLPTMFLNQSMVPHDAPMGMPIDESQPHGHDSSGNSISAEQEDMANMMADEEMHEHMDEHMSDGMDMDVMMEHMMETHDMSKEEANQMMDEMMLARRSLGEGGGHEHEDGEAGHGHKEDEIVNDDNDGSGGNSSIGSGQLMEESDAKEGLVVSLNVNPAPYNVGMLLRLDFFVNEKPGNLPVLANQLQIEHEKLMHVIGVRSDMNEFFHIHPEFLADNSSIFSIEHTFQKPGLYKIWSSIKKDGTDYVYGHPEVNINGLGSRENKKVFFSRNAITGNYQVSLASSDTVVKGREIDLSFDIHTLNGQEINVEDYLGAQMHLVLIKNDWSQFIHTHPADGDHGHSRAPVLINEVLANGDDHSSESGGDEVISFAVTFPEAGLYKAFAQFQPQGIDLPADEALLAEFWIQVEEKAPFPVSQRWGLLVISALLTAGLSWWVKGYLKVKPEDVTVKK
;
A
#
# COMPACT_ATOMS: atom_id res chain seq x y z
N MET A 1 -87.53 -21.87 -16.67
CA MET A 1 -86.10 -21.53 -16.48
C MET A 1 -85.77 -21.84 -15.04
N ALA A 2 -85.03 -22.93 -14.84
CA ALA A 2 -84.86 -23.58 -13.54
C ALA A 2 -83.89 -22.81 -12.64
N ASN A 3 -84.26 -22.76 -11.37
CA ASN A 3 -83.58 -22.09 -10.28
C ASN A 3 -82.51 -23.04 -9.72
N GLU A 4 -81.26 -22.95 -10.18
CA GLU A 4 -80.16 -23.73 -9.62
C GLU A 4 -79.48 -22.93 -8.50
N GLN A 5 -79.94 -23.16 -7.27
CA GLN A 5 -79.23 -22.82 -6.05
C GLN A 5 -78.00 -23.72 -5.93
N PHE A 6 -76.79 -23.15 -6.03
CA PHE A 6 -75.59 -23.84 -5.57
C PHE A 6 -75.75 -24.18 -4.08
N PRO A 7 -75.50 -25.43 -3.66
CA PRO A 7 -75.63 -25.80 -2.27
C PRO A 7 -74.55 -25.07 -1.46
N LYS A 8 -74.96 -24.41 -0.37
CA LYS A 8 -74.09 -23.74 0.62
C LYS A 8 -72.85 -24.56 1.03
N SER A 9 -72.89 -25.89 0.85
CA SER A 9 -71.81 -26.82 1.16
C SER A 9 -70.52 -26.61 0.36
N ALA A 10 -70.55 -26.05 -0.85
CA ALA A 10 -69.33 -25.85 -1.64
C ALA A 10 -68.50 -24.64 -1.15
N LEU A 11 -69.18 -23.55 -0.78
CA LEU A 11 -68.55 -22.34 -0.26
C LEU A 11 -67.99 -22.57 1.16
N ASP A 12 -68.70 -23.34 1.98
CA ASP A 12 -68.25 -23.72 3.32
C ASP A 12 -67.04 -24.67 3.27
N LYS A 13 -67.01 -25.62 2.31
CA LYS A 13 -65.84 -26.48 2.08
C LYS A 13 -64.61 -25.68 1.64
N PHE A 14 -64.78 -24.68 0.77
CA PHE A 14 -63.68 -23.82 0.35
C PHE A 14 -63.13 -22.97 1.51
N ARG A 15 -64.00 -22.38 2.34
CA ARG A 15 -63.59 -21.64 3.55
C ARG A 15 -62.89 -22.53 4.57
N GLN A 16 -63.39 -23.75 4.77
CA GLN A 16 -62.77 -24.71 5.69
C GLN A 16 -61.40 -25.15 5.19
N TRP A 17 -61.25 -25.41 3.88
CA TRP A 17 -59.96 -25.72 3.28
C TRP A 17 -58.97 -24.55 3.38
N HIS A 18 -59.42 -23.33 3.08
CA HIS A 18 -58.59 -22.13 3.18
C HIS A 18 -58.17 -21.80 4.61
N PHE A 19 -59.05 -22.03 5.59
CA PHE A 19 -58.72 -21.90 7.02
C PHE A 19 -57.61 -22.87 7.44
N TRP A 20 -57.74 -24.15 7.08
CA TRP A 20 -56.71 -25.15 7.38
C TRP A 20 -55.41 -24.88 6.64
N TRP A 21 -55.47 -24.37 5.42
CA TRP A 21 -54.28 -23.93 4.69
C TRP A 21 -53.53 -22.80 5.42
N LEU A 22 -54.25 -21.79 5.91
CA LEU A 22 -53.66 -20.69 6.70
C LEU A 22 -53.07 -21.18 8.03
N VAL A 23 -53.73 -22.12 8.71
CA VAL A 23 -53.21 -22.72 9.96
C VAL A 23 -51.90 -23.48 9.70
N VAL A 24 -51.85 -24.30 8.65
CA VAL A 24 -50.64 -25.06 8.28
C VAL A 24 -49.52 -24.11 7.83
N PHE A 25 -49.83 -23.09 7.04
CA PHE A 25 -48.86 -22.09 6.59
C PHE A 25 -48.29 -21.28 7.77
N SER A 26 -49.13 -20.88 8.72
CA SER A 26 -48.68 -20.17 9.92
C SER A 26 -47.84 -21.06 10.83
N PHE A 27 -48.15 -22.36 10.93
CA PHE A 27 -47.34 -23.32 11.69
C PHE A 27 -45.98 -23.55 11.05
N LEU A 28 -45.91 -23.63 9.72
CA LEU A 28 -44.65 -23.69 8.97
C LEU A 28 -43.78 -22.45 9.21
N LEU A 29 -44.37 -21.25 9.17
CA LEU A 29 -43.65 -20.01 9.48
C LEU A 29 -43.06 -20.03 10.90
N ILE A 30 -43.82 -20.51 11.89
CA ILE A 30 -43.33 -20.63 13.27
C ILE A 30 -42.15 -21.62 13.34
N ILE A 31 -42.25 -22.78 12.70
CA ILE A 31 -41.13 -23.76 12.68
C ILE A 31 -39.89 -23.14 12.03
N THR A 32 -40.04 -22.48 10.87
CA THR A 32 -38.89 -21.90 10.17
C THR A 32 -38.25 -20.76 10.96
N PHE A 33 -39.03 -19.86 11.54
CA PHE A 33 -38.51 -18.66 12.22
C PHE A 33 -38.12 -18.86 13.68
N VAL A 34 -38.81 -19.74 14.41
CA VAL A 34 -38.56 -19.97 15.84
C VAL A 34 -37.59 -21.14 16.08
N TYR A 35 -37.62 -22.15 15.22
CA TYR A 35 -36.80 -23.35 15.41
C TYR A 35 -35.64 -23.44 14.42
N TYR A 36 -35.89 -23.27 13.12
CA TYR A 36 -34.88 -23.54 12.09
C TYR A 36 -33.83 -22.41 11.97
N LEU A 37 -34.26 -21.15 11.95
CA LEU A 37 -33.34 -20.02 11.86
C LEU A 37 -32.41 -19.91 13.09
N PRO A 38 -32.89 -19.99 14.35
CA PRO A 38 -32.01 -19.91 15.52
C PRO A 38 -31.05 -21.09 15.65
N THR A 39 -31.43 -22.29 15.21
CA THR A 39 -30.52 -23.46 15.25
C THR A 39 -29.41 -23.38 14.20
N MET A 40 -29.66 -22.73 13.06
CA MET A 40 -28.61 -22.41 12.09
C MET A 40 -27.59 -21.41 12.63
N PHE A 41 -28.02 -20.48 13.51
CA PHE A 41 -27.14 -19.54 14.21
C PHE A 41 -26.27 -20.20 15.30
N LEU A 42 -26.74 -21.26 15.94
CA LEU A 42 -26.00 -21.98 16.98
C LEU A 42 -25.02 -23.03 16.43
N ASN A 43 -25.27 -23.56 15.23
CA ASN A 43 -24.41 -24.59 14.62
C ASN A 43 -23.20 -24.05 13.85
N GLN A 44 -23.00 -22.72 13.78
CA GLN A 44 -21.75 -22.15 13.22
C GLN A 44 -20.64 -21.96 14.28
N SER A 45 -20.95 -22.11 15.57
CA SER A 45 -19.97 -21.98 16.67
C SER A 45 -19.42 -23.31 17.19
N MET A 46 -19.69 -24.43 16.51
CA MET A 46 -19.15 -25.75 16.88
C MET A 46 -18.77 -26.53 15.63
N VAL A 47 -17.52 -26.38 15.19
CA VAL A 47 -16.84 -27.44 14.44
C VAL A 47 -16.20 -28.35 15.49
N PRO A 48 -16.60 -29.63 15.60
CA PRO A 48 -15.90 -30.58 16.45
C PRO A 48 -14.57 -30.94 15.78
N HIS A 49 -13.46 -30.52 16.37
CA HIS A 49 -12.17 -31.18 16.17
C HIS A 49 -12.29 -32.58 16.77
N ASP A 50 -12.49 -33.58 15.93
CA ASP A 50 -12.01 -34.96 16.15
C ASP A 50 -12.38 -35.85 14.95
N ALA A 51 -11.39 -36.09 14.07
CA ALA A 51 -11.38 -37.25 13.19
C ALA A 51 -9.93 -37.77 13.06
N PRO A 52 -9.67 -39.08 13.31
CA PRO A 52 -8.31 -39.61 13.41
C PRO A 52 -7.72 -40.08 12.07
N MET A 53 -6.43 -39.75 11.89
CA MET A 53 -5.32 -40.44 11.22
C MET A 53 -5.54 -41.55 10.16
N GLY A 54 -4.83 -41.40 9.03
CA GLY A 54 -4.31 -42.45 8.13
C GLY A 54 -4.16 -41.92 6.70
N MET A 55 -3.07 -42.02 5.94
CA MET A 55 -1.78 -42.73 5.97
C MET A 55 -0.78 -41.95 5.07
N PRO A 56 0.55 -42.21 5.14
CA PRO A 56 1.55 -41.48 4.37
C PRO A 56 1.66 -41.99 2.93
N ILE A 57 1.81 -41.07 1.96
CA ILE A 57 2.22 -41.40 0.60
C ILE A 57 3.67 -40.96 0.43
N ASP A 58 4.53 -41.96 0.33
CA ASP A 58 5.91 -41.88 -0.18
C ASP A 58 5.85 -41.86 -1.71
N GLU A 59 6.42 -40.83 -2.33
CA GLU A 59 6.83 -40.88 -3.73
C GLU A 59 8.17 -40.15 -3.89
N SER A 60 9.22 -40.85 -3.51
CA SER A 60 10.53 -40.70 -4.12
C SER A 60 10.49 -41.21 -5.58
N GLN A 61 10.66 -40.34 -6.58
CA GLN A 61 11.62 -40.48 -7.70
C GLN A 61 11.39 -39.46 -8.85
N PRO A 62 12.46 -39.09 -9.59
CA PRO A 62 12.50 -37.94 -10.48
C PRO A 62 12.33 -38.31 -11.96
N HIS A 63 11.77 -37.38 -12.76
CA HIS A 63 11.85 -37.44 -14.21
C HIS A 63 12.60 -36.23 -14.75
N GLY A 64 13.85 -36.46 -15.17
CA GLY A 64 14.49 -35.66 -16.21
C GLY A 64 14.01 -36.13 -17.58
N HIS A 65 13.95 -35.20 -18.53
CA HIS A 65 14.29 -35.49 -19.93
C HIS A 65 14.54 -34.19 -20.70
N ASP A 66 15.80 -34.11 -21.11
CA ASP A 66 16.46 -33.26 -22.08
C ASP A 66 15.73 -33.26 -23.43
N SER A 67 15.74 -32.11 -24.12
CA SER A 67 15.68 -32.09 -25.59
C SER A 67 16.46 -30.89 -26.11
N SER A 68 17.63 -31.20 -26.65
CA SER A 68 18.45 -30.37 -27.50
C SER A 68 17.89 -30.38 -28.94
N GLY A 69 17.96 -29.24 -29.62
CA GLY A 69 17.55 -29.11 -31.02
C GLY A 69 18.11 -27.84 -31.65
N ASN A 70 19.22 -28.00 -32.37
CA ASN A 70 20.08 -27.00 -32.97
C ASN A 70 19.69 -26.66 -34.43
N SER A 71 19.82 -25.39 -34.85
CA SER A 71 20.12 -24.92 -36.23
C SER A 71 20.16 -23.37 -36.24
N ILE A 72 21.32 -22.70 -36.22
CA ILE A 72 22.25 -22.35 -37.32
C ILE A 72 21.72 -21.32 -38.35
N SER A 73 22.32 -20.12 -38.23
CA SER A 73 22.78 -19.08 -39.19
C SER A 73 21.86 -18.45 -40.26
N ALA A 74 21.74 -17.13 -40.15
CA ALA A 74 21.94 -16.17 -41.25
C ALA A 74 22.87 -15.07 -40.69
N GLU A 75 24.12 -15.00 -41.17
CA GLU A 75 24.59 -13.96 -42.11
C GLU A 75 24.63 -12.58 -41.42
N GLN A 76 25.76 -12.11 -40.89
CA GLN A 76 27.00 -11.75 -41.59
C GLN A 76 26.80 -10.64 -42.63
N GLU A 77 26.08 -9.57 -42.24
CA GLU A 77 26.05 -8.30 -42.99
C GLU A 77 26.18 -7.02 -42.13
N ASP A 78 26.47 -7.09 -40.82
CA ASP A 78 26.49 -5.87 -39.97
C ASP A 78 27.86 -5.45 -39.41
N MET A 79 28.96 -6.06 -39.86
CA MET A 79 30.30 -5.74 -39.34
C MET A 79 31.09 -4.71 -40.17
N ALA A 80 30.44 -3.98 -41.08
CA ALA A 80 31.09 -2.92 -41.88
C ALA A 80 30.72 -1.49 -41.43
N ASN A 81 29.76 -1.31 -40.52
CA ASN A 81 29.33 0.02 -40.05
C ASN A 81 29.76 0.35 -38.60
N MET A 82 30.54 -0.50 -37.94
CA MET A 82 30.95 -0.31 -36.53
C MET A 82 32.36 0.25 -36.33
N MET A 83 33.02 0.77 -37.38
CA MET A 83 34.35 1.41 -37.24
C MET A 83 34.39 2.89 -37.65
N ALA A 84 33.24 3.57 -37.66
CA ALA A 84 33.17 5.00 -37.97
C ALA A 84 32.58 5.89 -36.85
N ASP A 85 32.04 5.32 -35.76
CA ASP A 85 31.40 6.08 -34.68
C ASP A 85 32.25 6.20 -33.40
N GLU A 86 33.38 5.48 -33.29
CA GLU A 86 34.19 5.46 -32.06
C GLU A 86 35.24 6.58 -32.01
N GLU A 87 35.57 7.22 -33.14
CA GLU A 87 36.48 8.39 -33.19
C GLU A 87 35.75 9.75 -33.17
N MET A 88 34.42 9.80 -33.31
CA MET A 88 33.68 11.07 -33.33
C MET A 88 33.27 11.56 -31.93
N HIS A 89 33.21 10.67 -30.93
CA HIS A 89 32.75 11.01 -29.58
C HIS A 89 33.86 11.48 -28.62
N GLU A 90 35.14 11.25 -28.93
CA GLU A 90 36.26 11.68 -28.07
C GLU A 90 36.65 13.17 -28.25
N HIS A 91 36.08 13.88 -29.23
CA HIS A 91 36.45 15.28 -29.53
C HIS A 91 35.39 16.35 -29.20
N MET A 92 34.23 15.98 -28.64
CA MET A 92 33.16 16.94 -28.35
C MET A 92 33.07 17.44 -26.89
N ASP A 93 33.67 16.75 -25.93
CA ASP A 93 33.60 17.16 -24.51
C ASP A 93 34.63 18.26 -24.13
N GLU A 94 35.63 18.55 -24.98
CA GLU A 94 36.65 19.57 -24.67
C GLU A 94 36.24 21.02 -25.03
N HIS A 95 35.13 21.24 -25.74
CA HIS A 95 34.77 22.58 -26.26
C HIS A 95 33.46 23.19 -25.75
N MET A 96 32.73 22.53 -24.84
CA MET A 96 31.45 23.04 -24.32
C MET A 96 31.56 23.74 -22.94
N SER A 97 32.76 24.07 -22.46
CA SER A 97 32.94 24.79 -21.18
C SER A 97 33.13 26.30 -21.27
N ASP A 98 33.35 26.85 -22.48
CA ASP A 98 33.44 28.30 -22.71
C ASP A 98 32.34 28.72 -23.68
N GLY A 99 31.51 29.69 -23.30
CA GLY A 99 30.39 30.21 -24.09
C GLY A 99 30.82 30.82 -25.43
N MET A 100 31.08 29.97 -26.42
CA MET A 100 31.41 30.36 -27.79
C MET A 100 30.17 30.88 -28.52
N ASP A 101 30.38 31.94 -29.28
CA ASP A 101 29.38 32.58 -30.14
C ASP A 101 28.92 31.60 -31.25
N MET A 102 27.62 31.62 -31.57
CA MET A 102 26.99 30.65 -32.48
C MET A 102 27.59 30.70 -33.89
N ASP A 103 28.05 31.88 -34.31
CA ASP A 103 28.72 32.08 -35.60
C ASP A 103 30.09 31.35 -35.65
N VAL A 104 30.79 31.27 -34.52
CA VAL A 104 32.09 30.59 -34.40
C VAL A 104 31.92 29.07 -34.39
N MET A 105 30.87 28.57 -33.74
CA MET A 105 30.53 27.15 -33.74
C MET A 105 30.17 26.67 -35.17
N MET A 106 29.45 27.50 -35.93
CA MET A 106 29.06 27.19 -37.30
C MET A 106 30.26 27.14 -38.26
N GLU A 107 31.18 28.10 -38.15
CA GLU A 107 32.40 28.13 -38.96
C GLU A 107 33.30 26.92 -38.65
N HIS A 108 33.40 26.54 -37.37
CA HIS A 108 34.15 25.36 -36.96
C HIS A 108 33.56 24.05 -37.49
N MET A 109 32.23 23.88 -37.46
CA MET A 109 31.57 22.67 -37.99
C MET A 109 31.76 22.52 -39.50
N MET A 110 31.66 23.62 -40.25
CA MET A 110 31.89 23.61 -41.69
C MET A 110 33.33 23.23 -42.05
N GLU A 111 34.31 23.75 -41.31
CA GLU A 111 35.73 23.50 -41.57
C GLU A 111 36.18 22.10 -41.12
N THR A 112 35.65 21.61 -40.00
CA THR A 112 36.02 20.28 -39.47
C THR A 112 35.40 19.12 -40.22
N HIS A 113 34.18 19.29 -40.74
CA HIS A 113 33.42 18.20 -41.37
C HIS A 113 33.25 18.37 -42.90
N ASP A 114 33.89 19.39 -43.50
CA ASP A 114 33.80 19.72 -44.94
C ASP A 114 32.34 19.81 -45.43
N MET A 115 31.48 20.41 -44.60
CA MET A 115 30.04 20.52 -44.83
C MET A 115 29.66 21.87 -45.44
N SER A 116 28.61 21.87 -46.27
CA SER A 116 28.04 23.12 -46.80
C SER A 116 27.28 23.90 -45.72
N LYS A 117 27.05 25.21 -45.96
CA LYS A 117 26.30 26.07 -45.01
C LYS A 117 24.88 25.55 -44.78
N GLU A 118 24.28 25.01 -45.82
CA GLU A 118 22.93 24.45 -45.76
C GLU A 118 22.89 23.19 -44.88
N GLU A 119 23.89 22.32 -44.97
CA GLU A 119 23.97 21.09 -44.14
C GLU A 119 24.25 21.43 -42.66
N ALA A 120 25.13 22.41 -42.40
CA ALA A 120 25.41 22.88 -41.04
C ALA A 120 24.16 23.52 -40.37
N ASN A 121 23.38 24.29 -41.14
CA ASN A 121 22.12 24.87 -40.66
C ASN A 121 21.08 23.78 -40.34
N GLN A 122 20.96 22.76 -41.19
CA GLN A 122 20.01 21.68 -40.97
C GLN A 122 20.33 20.87 -39.71
N MET A 123 21.62 20.63 -39.45
CA MET A 123 22.08 19.93 -38.25
C MET A 123 21.83 20.73 -36.97
N MET A 124 22.02 22.06 -37.02
CA MET A 124 21.67 22.98 -35.92
C MET A 124 20.17 23.00 -35.64
N ASP A 125 19.33 23.02 -36.69
CA ASP A 125 17.88 22.99 -36.53
C ASP A 125 17.41 21.67 -35.90
N GLU A 126 18.00 20.53 -36.29
CA GLU A 126 17.73 19.23 -35.65
C GLU A 126 18.19 19.20 -34.18
N MET A 127 19.34 19.79 -33.87
CA MET A 127 19.84 19.89 -32.49
C MET A 127 18.93 20.77 -31.61
N MET A 128 18.43 21.88 -32.15
CA MET A 128 17.49 22.77 -31.45
C MET A 128 16.10 22.14 -31.29
N LEU A 129 15.66 21.32 -32.24
CA LEU A 129 14.44 20.53 -32.14
C LEU A 129 14.56 19.41 -31.09
N ALA A 130 15.71 18.73 -31.02
CA ALA A 130 16.00 17.74 -29.99
C ALA A 130 15.98 18.37 -28.59
N ARG A 131 16.49 19.61 -28.45
CA ARG A 131 16.44 20.36 -27.19
C ARG A 131 15.01 20.72 -26.76
N ARG A 132 14.14 21.11 -27.69
CA ARG A 132 12.71 21.35 -27.41
C ARG A 132 11.94 20.08 -27.03
N SER A 133 12.35 18.91 -27.56
CA SER A 133 11.79 17.61 -27.19
C SER A 133 12.21 17.14 -25.79
N LEU A 134 13.28 17.70 -25.22
CA LEU A 134 13.79 17.40 -23.88
C LEU A 134 13.30 18.38 -22.79
N GLY A 135 12.30 19.22 -23.10
CA GLY A 135 11.61 20.01 -22.07
C GLY A 135 12.39 21.19 -21.50
N GLU A 136 13.46 21.65 -22.17
CA GLU A 136 14.07 22.94 -21.87
C GLU A 136 13.56 24.00 -22.87
N GLY A 137 12.75 24.93 -22.38
CA GLY A 137 12.45 26.16 -23.14
C GLY A 137 11.21 26.91 -22.65
N GLY A 138 11.44 28.02 -21.94
CA GLY A 138 10.37 28.96 -21.59
C GLY A 138 10.79 30.14 -20.71
N GLY A 139 11.91 30.79 -21.02
CA GLY A 139 12.19 32.12 -20.47
C GLY A 139 11.28 33.14 -21.14
N HIS A 140 10.37 33.74 -20.38
CA HIS A 140 9.63 34.92 -20.81
C HIS A 140 10.36 36.18 -20.33
N GLU A 141 10.64 37.05 -21.30
CA GLU A 141 11.19 38.39 -21.14
C GLU A 141 10.29 39.23 -20.23
N HIS A 142 10.88 39.82 -19.18
CA HIS A 142 10.25 40.85 -18.36
C HIS A 142 10.48 42.22 -19.01
N GLU A 143 9.39 42.89 -19.38
CA GLU A 143 9.37 44.33 -19.64
C GLU A 143 9.24 45.11 -18.33
N ASP A 144 10.09 46.14 -18.21
CA ASP A 144 10.16 47.07 -17.09
C ASP A 144 8.90 47.96 -16.98
N GLY A 145 8.44 48.17 -15.76
CA GLY A 145 7.37 49.13 -15.46
C GLY A 145 7.25 49.44 -13.96
N GLU A 146 8.01 50.42 -13.49
CA GLU A 146 7.81 51.07 -12.19
C GLU A 146 6.43 51.75 -12.09
N ALA A 147 5.75 51.61 -10.94
CA ALA A 147 5.29 52.71 -10.10
C ALA A 147 4.27 52.26 -9.02
N GLY A 148 4.39 52.81 -7.80
CA GLY A 148 3.21 53.24 -7.05
C GLY A 148 3.06 52.75 -5.61
N HIS A 149 3.46 53.60 -4.67
CA HIS A 149 3.11 53.58 -3.24
C HIS A 149 1.61 53.39 -2.92
N GLY A 150 1.32 52.82 -1.73
CA GLY A 150 0.25 53.37 -0.90
C GLY A 150 -0.47 52.42 0.08
N HIS A 151 -0.27 52.71 1.37
CA HIS A 151 -1.22 52.63 2.48
C HIS A 151 -1.50 51.31 3.24
N LYS A 152 -1.04 51.36 4.51
CA LYS A 152 -1.65 50.84 5.73
C LYS A 152 -3.19 50.84 5.72
N GLU A 153 -3.77 49.79 6.30
CA GLU A 153 -4.82 49.92 7.32
C GLU A 153 -4.85 48.67 8.20
N ASP A 154 -4.90 48.92 9.51
CA ASP A 154 -5.07 47.96 10.59
C ASP A 154 -6.48 47.38 10.56
N GLU A 155 -6.65 46.06 10.66
CA GLU A 155 -7.87 45.48 11.23
C GLU A 155 -7.55 44.28 12.10
N ILE A 156 -7.72 44.51 13.40
CA ILE A 156 -7.75 43.51 14.47
C ILE A 156 -9.11 42.83 14.39
N VAL A 157 -9.14 41.53 14.12
CA VAL A 157 -10.29 40.69 14.42
C VAL A 157 -9.81 39.47 15.18
N ASN A 158 -10.35 39.32 16.39
CA ASN A 158 -10.10 38.25 17.34
C ASN A 158 -10.44 36.90 16.70
N ASP A 159 -9.54 35.93 16.84
CA ASP A 159 -9.90 34.52 16.67
C ASP A 159 -9.48 33.74 17.92
N ASP A 160 -10.41 32.91 18.37
CA ASP A 160 -10.43 32.28 19.67
C ASP A 160 -9.34 31.21 19.77
N ASN A 161 -8.42 31.45 20.69
CA ASN A 161 -7.34 30.54 21.06
C ASN A 161 -7.91 29.37 21.90
N ASP A 162 -8.35 28.29 21.23
CA ASP A 162 -8.49 26.98 21.87
C ASP A 162 -7.21 26.17 21.61
N GLY A 163 -6.25 26.35 22.51
CA GLY A 163 -5.04 25.56 22.58
C GLY A 163 -5.36 24.17 23.12
N SER A 164 -5.66 23.24 22.21
CA SER A 164 -5.54 21.80 22.46
C SER A 164 -4.35 21.27 21.67
N GLY A 165 -3.15 21.43 22.25
CA GLY A 165 -1.95 20.70 21.85
C GLY A 165 -2.13 19.22 22.16
N GLY A 166 -2.74 18.49 21.23
CA GLY A 166 -2.72 17.04 21.17
C GLY A 166 -1.42 16.60 20.50
N ASN A 167 -0.56 15.97 21.29
CA ASN A 167 0.67 15.34 20.85
C ASN A 167 0.30 14.11 20.00
N SER A 168 0.16 14.30 18.68
CA SER A 168 -0.01 13.21 17.73
C SER A 168 1.31 13.03 16.97
N SER A 169 2.11 12.08 17.41
CA SER A 169 3.13 11.46 16.57
C SER A 169 2.39 10.78 15.42
N ILE A 170 2.24 11.48 14.30
CA ILE A 170 1.69 10.94 13.05
C ILE A 170 2.90 10.80 12.12
N GLY A 171 3.40 9.57 12.02
CA GLY A 171 4.53 9.15 11.18
C GLY A 171 4.23 9.22 9.66
N SER A 172 3.64 10.31 9.20
CA SER A 172 3.62 10.66 7.78
C SER A 172 4.42 11.93 7.63
N GLY A 173 5.76 11.81 7.57
CA GLY A 173 6.58 12.90 7.06
C GLY A 173 6.00 13.36 5.72
N GLN A 174 6.07 14.66 5.43
CA GLN A 174 5.51 15.19 4.18
C GLN A 174 6.25 14.53 3.00
N LEU A 175 5.59 13.57 2.33
CA LEU A 175 6.10 12.96 1.12
C LEU A 175 6.19 14.03 0.03
N MET A 176 7.39 14.24 -0.49
CA MET A 176 7.67 15.13 -1.60
C MET A 176 8.51 14.41 -2.64
N GLU A 177 8.29 14.67 -3.93
CA GLU A 177 9.20 14.20 -4.96
C GLU A 177 10.43 15.11 -5.03
N GLU A 178 11.63 14.53 -5.09
CA GLU A 178 12.90 15.26 -5.17
C GLU A 178 12.92 16.26 -6.33
N SER A 179 12.33 15.87 -7.47
CA SER A 179 12.22 16.69 -8.68
C SER A 179 11.36 17.94 -8.48
N ASP A 180 10.41 17.87 -7.56
CA ASP A 180 9.38 18.89 -7.34
C ASP A 180 9.83 19.91 -6.29
N ALA A 181 10.74 19.52 -5.39
CA ALA A 181 11.39 20.43 -4.45
C ALA A 181 12.21 21.49 -5.21
N LYS A 182 11.74 22.74 -5.20
CA LYS A 182 12.44 23.90 -5.78
C LYS A 182 13.17 24.77 -4.75
N GLU A 183 12.75 24.70 -3.50
CA GLU A 183 13.28 25.48 -2.38
C GLU A 183 13.24 24.63 -1.10
N GLY A 184 14.11 24.96 -0.14
CA GLY A 184 14.16 24.29 1.15
C GLY A 184 15.03 23.03 1.16
N LEU A 185 14.92 22.26 2.24
CA LEU A 185 15.63 20.99 2.41
C LEU A 185 15.25 20.02 1.29
N VAL A 186 16.22 19.26 0.79
CA VAL A 186 16.01 18.17 -0.16
C VAL A 186 17.10 17.11 0.04
N VAL A 187 16.81 15.88 -0.36
CA VAL A 187 17.80 14.82 -0.49
C VAL A 187 17.89 14.44 -1.96
N SER A 188 19.08 14.56 -2.54
CA SER A 188 19.34 14.19 -3.93
C SER A 188 20.03 12.84 -4.08
N LEU A 189 19.42 11.94 -4.84
CA LEU A 189 19.97 10.61 -5.11
C LEU A 189 20.87 10.60 -6.34
N ASN A 190 22.06 10.06 -6.19
CA ASN A 190 23.01 9.74 -7.25
C ASN A 190 23.41 8.26 -7.17
N VAL A 191 23.32 7.53 -8.28
CA VAL A 191 23.61 6.09 -8.34
C VAL A 191 24.77 5.84 -9.31
N ASN A 192 25.79 5.10 -8.87
CA ASN A 192 26.99 4.79 -9.66
C ASN A 192 27.52 3.37 -9.43
N PRO A 193 28.26 2.78 -10.39
CA PRO A 193 28.48 3.26 -11.75
C PRO A 193 27.30 2.96 -12.69
N ALA A 194 27.13 3.79 -13.73
CA ALA A 194 26.25 3.48 -14.86
C ALA A 194 26.98 2.60 -15.91
N PRO A 195 26.29 1.74 -16.68
CA PRO A 195 24.86 1.42 -16.58
C PRO A 195 24.53 0.54 -15.36
N TYR A 196 23.34 0.72 -14.78
CA TYR A 196 22.90 -0.04 -13.60
C TYR A 196 22.49 -1.45 -14.01
N ASN A 197 23.17 -2.48 -13.49
CA ASN A 197 22.90 -3.89 -13.80
C ASN A 197 22.69 -4.72 -12.52
N VAL A 198 21.87 -5.76 -12.63
CA VAL A 198 21.69 -6.78 -11.60
C VAL A 198 23.02 -7.40 -11.20
N GLY A 199 23.20 -7.62 -9.89
CA GLY A 199 24.37 -8.28 -9.34
C GLY A 199 25.64 -7.43 -9.33
N MET A 200 25.60 -6.19 -9.86
CA MET A 200 26.68 -5.24 -9.67
C MET A 200 26.53 -4.51 -8.35
N LEU A 201 27.65 -4.26 -7.69
CA LEU A 201 27.72 -3.41 -6.51
C LEU A 201 27.58 -1.96 -6.96
N LEU A 202 26.44 -1.35 -6.63
CA LEU A 202 26.16 0.05 -6.92
C LEU A 202 26.30 0.86 -5.64
N ARG A 203 26.86 2.06 -5.76
CA ARG A 203 26.87 3.05 -4.68
C ARG A 203 25.70 4.00 -4.86
N LEU A 204 24.91 4.15 -3.79
CA LEU A 204 23.79 5.06 -3.70
C LEU A 204 24.24 6.20 -2.78
N ASP A 205 24.50 7.36 -3.38
CA ASP A 205 24.93 8.59 -2.71
C ASP A 205 23.71 9.52 -2.57
N PHE A 206 23.35 9.85 -1.32
CA PHE A 206 22.26 10.74 -0.94
C PHE A 206 22.85 12.05 -0.43
N PHE A 207 22.76 13.11 -1.24
CA PHE A 207 23.23 14.43 -0.88
C PHE A 207 22.12 15.21 -0.18
N VAL A 208 22.32 15.57 1.08
CA VAL A 208 21.38 16.40 1.85
C VAL A 208 21.76 17.87 1.68
N ASN A 209 20.85 18.65 1.12
CA ASN A 209 21.12 20.03 0.74
C ASN A 209 19.89 20.94 0.86
N GLU A 210 20.12 22.25 0.84
CA GLU A 210 19.07 23.26 0.72
C GLU A 210 19.07 23.88 -0.69
N LYS A 211 17.91 23.81 -1.36
CA LYS A 211 17.63 24.47 -2.64
C LYS A 211 17.18 25.92 -2.42
N PRO A 212 17.42 26.82 -3.41
CA PRO A 212 17.97 26.57 -4.74
C PRO A 212 19.51 26.54 -4.80
N GLY A 213 20.21 26.92 -3.71
CA GLY A 213 21.66 27.08 -3.70
C GLY A 213 22.48 25.79 -3.63
N ASN A 214 21.84 24.63 -3.46
CA ASN A 214 22.46 23.34 -3.17
C ASN A 214 23.44 23.42 -1.99
N LEU A 215 23.08 24.17 -0.96
CA LEU A 215 23.92 24.36 0.22
C LEU A 215 23.96 23.05 1.02
N PRO A 216 25.13 22.47 1.30
CA PRO A 216 25.23 21.21 2.06
C PRO A 216 24.66 21.32 3.48
N VAL A 217 23.81 20.36 3.84
CA VAL A 217 23.35 20.17 5.23
C VAL A 217 24.13 19.01 5.83
N LEU A 218 24.86 19.28 6.92
CA LEU A 218 25.76 18.31 7.53
C LEU A 218 25.00 17.37 8.46
N ALA A 219 25.49 16.14 8.61
CA ALA A 219 24.90 15.11 9.47
C ALA A 219 24.64 15.56 10.91
N ASN A 220 25.47 16.47 11.47
CA ASN A 220 25.28 17.00 12.83
C ASN A 220 24.10 17.98 12.97
N GLN A 221 23.45 18.35 11.87
CA GLN A 221 22.23 19.15 11.83
C GLN A 221 20.97 18.28 11.69
N LEU A 222 21.15 16.96 11.52
CA LEU A 222 20.07 15.99 11.45
C LEU A 222 19.88 15.31 12.81
N GLN A 223 18.70 14.75 13.01
CA GLN A 223 18.33 14.04 14.23
C GLN A 223 18.31 12.54 13.96
N ILE A 224 18.69 11.76 14.98
CA ILE A 224 18.55 10.31 14.96
C ILE A 224 17.07 9.96 15.14
N GLU A 225 16.57 9.14 14.24
CA GLU A 225 15.26 8.51 14.27
C GLU A 225 15.47 7.01 14.10
N HIS A 226 14.85 6.18 14.95
CA HIS A 226 15.05 4.73 14.93
C HIS A 226 16.52 4.30 14.83
N GLU A 227 17.36 4.91 15.69
CA GLU A 227 18.81 4.64 15.80
C GLU A 227 19.67 5.06 14.57
N LYS A 228 19.07 5.58 13.50
CA LYS A 228 19.77 5.99 12.28
C LYS A 228 19.49 7.45 11.95
N LEU A 229 20.35 8.05 11.12
CA LEU A 229 20.16 9.43 10.64
C LEU A 229 19.33 9.49 9.34
N MET A 230 19.28 8.38 8.61
CA MET A 230 18.61 8.26 7.34
C MET A 230 18.08 6.83 7.15
N HIS A 231 16.81 6.74 6.76
CA HIS A 231 16.22 5.49 6.28
C HIS A 231 15.98 5.58 4.79
N VAL A 232 16.42 4.59 4.05
CA VAL A 232 16.19 4.46 2.61
C VAL A 232 15.40 3.20 2.35
N ILE A 233 14.25 3.37 1.72
CA ILE A 233 13.37 2.27 1.34
C ILE A 233 13.23 2.25 -0.17
N GLY A 234 13.32 1.07 -0.77
CA GLY A 234 13.06 0.91 -2.18
C GLY A 234 12.22 -0.31 -2.50
N VAL A 235 11.43 -0.20 -3.56
CA VAL A 235 10.55 -1.26 -4.04
C VAL A 235 10.58 -1.36 -5.55
N ARG A 236 10.53 -2.58 -6.09
CA ARG A 236 10.35 -2.81 -7.54
C ARG A 236 8.90 -2.54 -7.97
N SER A 237 8.68 -2.24 -9.25
CA SER A 237 7.35 -1.93 -9.83
C SER A 237 6.29 -3.02 -9.62
N ASP A 238 6.72 -4.27 -9.47
CA ASP A 238 5.85 -5.39 -9.16
C ASP A 238 5.63 -5.64 -7.67
N MET A 239 6.23 -4.82 -6.81
CA MET A 239 6.17 -4.86 -5.34
C MET A 239 6.77 -6.12 -4.72
N ASN A 240 7.53 -6.94 -5.47
CA ASN A 240 8.07 -8.21 -4.99
C ASN A 240 9.53 -8.13 -4.51
N GLU A 241 10.21 -7.02 -4.77
CA GLU A 241 11.54 -6.75 -4.23
C GLU A 241 11.43 -5.50 -3.35
N PHE A 242 11.88 -5.63 -2.11
CA PHE A 242 11.86 -4.59 -1.10
C PHE A 242 13.22 -4.55 -0.41
N PHE A 243 13.71 -3.36 -0.14
CA PHE A 243 14.85 -3.16 0.75
C PHE A 243 14.60 -1.96 1.65
N HIS A 244 15.13 -2.05 2.86
CA HIS A 244 15.19 -0.98 3.84
C HIS A 244 16.63 -0.94 4.35
N ILE A 245 17.35 0.12 4.01
CA ILE A 245 18.79 0.26 4.23
C ILE A 245 19.08 1.60 4.89
N HIS A 246 20.22 1.68 5.59
CA HIS A 246 20.58 2.83 6.41
C HIS A 246 21.95 3.37 5.97
N PRO A 247 22.00 4.29 4.99
CA PRO A 247 23.25 4.91 4.56
C PRO A 247 23.98 5.63 5.71
N GLU A 248 25.31 5.61 5.66
CA GLU A 248 26.16 6.35 6.59
C GLU A 248 26.77 7.57 5.90
N PHE A 249 26.98 8.66 6.64
CA PHE A 249 27.62 9.85 6.07
C PHE A 249 29.10 9.62 5.80
N LEU A 250 29.61 10.21 4.71
CA LEU A 250 31.02 10.14 4.37
C LEU A 250 31.85 11.00 5.33
N ALA A 251 32.98 10.47 5.79
CA ALA A 251 33.84 11.15 6.77
C ALA A 251 34.48 12.44 6.23
N ASP A 252 34.77 12.49 4.93
CA ASP A 252 35.30 13.65 4.22
C ASP A 252 34.20 14.62 3.74
N ASN A 253 32.94 14.15 3.68
CA ASN A 253 31.79 14.98 3.38
C ASN A 253 30.51 14.52 4.09
N SER A 254 30.27 15.05 5.30
CA SER A 254 29.14 14.64 6.15
C SER A 254 27.74 15.07 5.65
N SER A 255 27.62 15.73 4.49
CA SER A 255 26.33 15.98 3.85
C SER A 255 25.96 14.90 2.83
N ILE A 256 26.87 13.97 2.51
CA ILE A 256 26.61 12.85 1.60
C ILE A 256 26.51 11.59 2.45
N PHE A 257 25.36 10.94 2.37
CA PHE A 257 25.12 9.62 2.94
C PHE A 257 25.28 8.57 1.84
N SER A 258 26.11 7.57 2.06
CA SER A 258 26.49 6.59 1.06
C SER A 258 26.21 5.18 1.55
N ILE A 259 25.79 4.32 0.63
CA ILE A 259 25.68 2.88 0.87
C ILE A 259 25.96 2.09 -0.41
N GLU A 260 26.59 0.94 -0.25
CA GLU A 260 26.71 -0.03 -1.34
C GLU A 260 25.50 -0.96 -1.33
N HIS A 261 24.85 -1.12 -2.48
CA HIS A 261 23.68 -1.96 -2.64
C HIS A 261 23.78 -2.79 -3.93
N THR A 262 23.35 -4.04 -3.86
CA THR A 262 23.29 -4.95 -5.02
C THR A 262 21.85 -5.36 -5.29
N PHE A 263 21.31 -4.88 -6.41
CA PHE A 263 19.97 -5.26 -6.85
C PHE A 263 19.97 -6.70 -7.39
N GLN A 264 19.09 -7.54 -6.85
CA GLN A 264 19.05 -8.97 -7.18
C GLN A 264 18.20 -9.30 -8.41
N LYS A 265 17.30 -8.38 -8.81
CA LYS A 265 16.42 -8.57 -9.97
C LYS A 265 16.37 -7.34 -10.86
N PRO A 266 16.22 -7.52 -12.19
CA PRO A 266 16.04 -6.39 -13.08
C PRO A 266 14.63 -5.82 -12.94
N GLY A 267 14.45 -4.58 -13.37
CA GLY A 267 13.17 -3.89 -13.35
C GLY A 267 13.31 -2.44 -12.88
N LEU A 268 12.16 -1.77 -12.82
CA LEU A 268 12.04 -0.39 -12.38
C LEU A 268 11.84 -0.34 -10.87
N TYR A 269 12.64 0.45 -10.17
CA TYR A 269 12.57 0.63 -8.72
C TYR A 269 12.20 2.06 -8.37
N LYS A 270 11.31 2.22 -7.40
CA LYS A 270 11.08 3.50 -6.72
C LYS A 270 11.79 3.46 -5.39
N ILE A 271 12.49 4.55 -5.06
CA ILE A 271 13.28 4.71 -3.84
C ILE A 271 12.79 5.95 -3.11
N TRP A 272 12.71 5.86 -1.80
CA TRP A 272 12.44 6.97 -0.88
C TRP A 272 13.56 7.07 0.14
N SER A 273 13.94 8.28 0.50
CA SER A 273 14.76 8.55 1.68
C SER A 273 13.95 9.33 2.70
N SER A 274 14.24 9.10 3.97
CA SER A 274 13.67 9.89 5.07
C SER A 274 14.76 10.33 6.03
N ILE A 275 14.62 11.57 6.50
CA ILE A 275 15.51 12.23 7.45
C ILE A 275 14.68 13.09 8.41
N LYS A 276 15.17 13.25 9.64
CA LYS A 276 14.57 14.14 10.64
C LYS A 276 15.45 15.38 10.84
N LYS A 277 14.85 16.57 10.73
CA LYS A 277 15.52 17.86 10.99
C LYS A 277 14.56 18.81 11.69
N ASP A 278 15.05 19.49 12.73
CA ASP A 278 14.28 20.50 13.49
C ASP A 278 12.92 19.97 14.01
N GLY A 279 12.88 18.69 14.41
CA GLY A 279 11.68 18.00 14.89
C GLY A 279 10.69 17.59 13.81
N THR A 280 11.02 17.80 12.54
CA THR A 280 10.17 17.49 11.38
C THR A 280 10.74 16.32 10.59
N ASP A 281 9.87 15.38 10.22
CA ASP A 281 10.20 14.25 9.36
C ASP A 281 9.98 14.63 7.89
N TYR A 282 11.04 14.44 7.09
CA TYR A 282 11.03 14.72 5.66
C TYR A 282 11.20 13.40 4.91
N VAL A 283 10.34 13.18 3.91
CA VAL A 283 10.41 11.99 3.04
C VAL A 283 10.50 12.45 1.60
N TYR A 284 11.56 12.03 0.90
CA TYR A 284 11.76 12.35 -0.51
C TYR A 284 11.65 11.11 -1.38
N GLY A 285 10.69 11.13 -2.31
CA GLY A 285 10.66 10.20 -3.43
C GLY A 285 11.72 10.59 -4.46
N HIS A 286 12.54 9.62 -4.88
CA HIS A 286 13.61 9.85 -5.85
C HIS A 286 13.18 9.47 -7.27
N PRO A 287 13.90 9.91 -8.31
CA PRO A 287 13.72 9.40 -9.66
C PRO A 287 13.78 7.88 -9.70
N GLU A 288 12.94 7.29 -10.55
CA GLU A 288 12.88 5.84 -10.69
C GLU A 288 14.20 5.30 -11.25
N VAL A 289 14.70 4.21 -10.66
CA VAL A 289 15.96 3.59 -11.05
C VAL A 289 15.65 2.31 -11.84
N ASN A 290 16.01 2.30 -13.13
CA ASN A 290 15.87 1.11 -13.97
C ASN A 290 17.14 0.23 -13.87
N ILE A 291 16.98 -0.97 -13.31
CA ILE A 291 18.05 -1.97 -13.19
C ILE A 291 18.00 -2.92 -14.38
N ASN A 292 19.08 -2.94 -15.16
CA ASN A 292 19.21 -3.78 -16.35
C ASN A 292 19.63 -5.21 -15.99
N GLY A 293 19.25 -6.16 -16.84
CA GLY A 293 19.60 -7.57 -16.68
C GLY A 293 18.58 -8.51 -17.30
N LEU A 294 18.92 -9.80 -17.30
CA LEU A 294 18.03 -10.89 -17.72
C LEU A 294 17.09 -11.28 -16.58
N GLY A 295 15.85 -11.66 -16.91
CA GLY A 295 14.86 -12.14 -15.95
C GLY A 295 13.51 -11.45 -16.09
N SER A 296 12.54 -11.91 -15.28
CA SER A 296 11.22 -11.28 -15.20
C SER A 296 11.36 -9.90 -14.54
N ARG A 297 11.02 -8.86 -15.31
CA ARG A 297 11.04 -7.47 -14.84
C ARG A 297 9.79 -7.13 -14.03
N GLU A 298 8.65 -7.73 -14.37
CA GLU A 298 7.38 -7.48 -13.70
C GLU A 298 6.52 -8.74 -13.60
N ASN A 299 6.11 -9.11 -12.38
CA ASN A 299 5.05 -10.10 -12.16
C ASN A 299 4.30 -9.79 -10.85
N LYS A 300 3.52 -8.71 -10.85
CA LYS A 300 2.77 -8.28 -9.66
C LYS A 300 1.67 -9.29 -9.35
N LYS A 301 1.74 -9.92 -8.18
CA LYS A 301 0.73 -10.86 -7.70
C LYS A 301 0.10 -10.32 -6.41
N VAL A 302 -1.22 -10.23 -6.42
CA VAL A 302 -2.01 -9.71 -5.30
C VAL A 302 -2.76 -10.85 -4.63
N PHE A 303 -2.55 -11.03 -3.33
CA PHE A 303 -3.25 -12.00 -2.51
C PHE A 303 -3.60 -11.39 -1.16
N PHE A 304 -4.86 -11.50 -0.75
CA PHE A 304 -5.36 -10.96 0.51
C PHE A 304 -5.25 -11.95 1.67
N SER A 305 -4.21 -12.80 1.66
CA SER A 305 -3.93 -13.68 2.80
C SER A 305 -3.67 -12.82 4.03
N ARG A 306 -4.25 -13.20 5.16
CA ARG A 306 -3.97 -12.61 6.48
C ARG A 306 -2.85 -13.32 7.22
N ASN A 307 -2.28 -14.35 6.62
CA ASN A 307 -1.13 -15.08 7.16
C ASN A 307 0.00 -15.06 6.13
N ALA A 308 1.20 -14.73 6.59
CA ALA A 308 2.44 -14.81 5.82
C ALA A 308 3.41 -15.75 6.53
N ILE A 309 4.16 -16.54 5.76
CA ILE A 309 5.22 -17.40 6.29
C ILE A 309 6.56 -16.78 5.90
N THR A 310 7.43 -16.54 6.87
CA THR A 310 8.78 -16.01 6.66
C THR A 310 9.76 -16.72 7.59
N GLY A 311 10.82 -17.29 7.03
CA GLY A 311 11.71 -18.20 7.77
C GLY A 311 10.94 -19.35 8.44
N ASN A 312 11.07 -19.46 9.77
CA ASN A 312 10.40 -20.46 10.60
C ASN A 312 9.18 -19.90 11.36
N TYR A 313 8.63 -18.79 10.88
CA TYR A 313 7.57 -18.05 11.57
C TYR A 313 6.36 -17.84 10.65
N GLN A 314 5.20 -17.85 11.27
CA GLN A 314 3.94 -17.40 10.71
C GLN A 314 3.58 -16.06 11.34
N VAL A 315 3.35 -15.05 10.49
CA VAL A 315 2.89 -13.73 10.90
C VAL A 315 1.45 -13.57 10.46
N SER A 316 0.58 -13.21 11.39
CA SER A 316 -0.84 -12.98 11.17
C SER A 316 -1.13 -11.48 11.21
N LEU A 317 -1.84 -10.96 10.21
CA LEU A 317 -2.31 -9.58 10.15
C LEU A 317 -3.80 -9.54 10.49
N ALA A 318 -4.15 -8.88 11.59
CA ALA A 318 -5.51 -8.53 11.96
C ALA A 318 -5.77 -7.03 11.80
N SER A 319 -7.02 -6.69 11.54
CA SER A 319 -7.51 -5.31 11.56
C SER A 319 -8.91 -5.31 12.17
N SER A 320 -9.20 -4.28 12.97
CA SER A 320 -10.45 -4.18 13.73
C SER A 320 -11.70 -4.03 12.83
N ASP A 321 -11.54 -3.48 11.62
CA ASP A 321 -12.63 -3.14 10.72
C ASP A 321 -12.21 -3.17 9.24
N THR A 322 -13.15 -2.87 8.34
CA THR A 322 -12.80 -2.55 6.95
C THR A 322 -11.92 -1.30 6.92
N VAL A 323 -10.76 -1.40 6.28
CA VAL A 323 -9.82 -0.27 6.14
C VAL A 323 -10.41 0.74 5.16
N VAL A 324 -10.59 1.99 5.61
CA VAL A 324 -11.20 3.07 4.83
C VAL A 324 -10.27 4.28 4.86
N LYS A 325 -10.13 4.98 3.74
CA LYS A 325 -9.29 6.18 3.67
C LYS A 325 -9.70 7.24 4.71
N GLY A 326 -8.72 7.97 5.22
CA GLY A 326 -8.90 9.05 6.19
C GLY A 326 -9.43 8.62 7.56
N ARG A 327 -9.51 7.32 7.83
CA ARG A 327 -9.81 6.78 9.16
C ARG A 327 -8.57 6.12 9.72
N GLU A 328 -8.33 6.41 10.99
CA GLU A 328 -7.35 5.67 11.78
C GLU A 328 -7.85 4.23 11.96
N ILE A 329 -6.97 3.28 11.68
CA ILE A 329 -7.22 1.85 11.85
C ILE A 329 -6.06 1.23 12.61
N ASP A 330 -6.39 0.28 13.49
CA ASP A 330 -5.39 -0.57 14.13
C ASP A 330 -5.06 -1.74 13.21
N LEU A 331 -3.78 -1.86 12.88
CA LEU A 331 -3.19 -3.06 12.27
C LEU A 331 -2.43 -3.81 13.35
N SER A 332 -2.86 -5.04 13.63
CA SER A 332 -2.28 -5.89 14.66
C SER A 332 -1.55 -7.06 14.04
N PHE A 333 -0.34 -7.31 14.51
CA PHE A 333 0.51 -8.41 14.07
C PHE A 333 0.71 -9.39 15.23
N ASP A 334 0.53 -10.65 14.92
CA ASP A 334 0.71 -11.77 15.85
C ASP A 334 1.68 -12.78 15.21
N ILE A 335 2.70 -13.20 15.95
CA ILE A 335 3.83 -13.94 15.42
C ILE A 335 4.02 -15.23 16.19
N HIS A 336 3.93 -16.34 15.47
CA HIS A 336 4.17 -17.67 16.01
C HIS A 336 5.25 -18.40 15.21
N THR A 337 5.90 -19.35 15.85
CA THR A 337 6.60 -20.44 15.16
C THR A 337 5.63 -21.24 14.29
N LEU A 338 6.14 -21.99 13.31
CA LEU A 338 5.31 -22.89 12.47
C LEU A 338 4.54 -23.97 13.26
N ASN A 339 4.92 -24.23 14.51
CA ASN A 339 4.22 -25.17 15.39
C ASN A 339 3.14 -24.51 16.26
N GLY A 340 2.90 -23.20 16.08
CA GLY A 340 1.88 -22.43 16.80
C GLY A 340 2.32 -21.90 18.17
N GLN A 341 3.60 -22.00 18.52
CA GLN A 341 4.12 -21.36 19.72
C GLN A 341 4.40 -19.89 19.43
N GLU A 342 3.84 -19.00 20.23
CA GLU A 342 4.15 -17.56 20.22
C GLU A 342 5.63 -17.29 20.50
N ILE A 343 6.12 -16.18 19.95
CA ILE A 343 7.50 -15.72 20.14
C ILE A 343 7.52 -14.28 20.65
N ASN A 344 8.55 -13.97 21.43
CA ASN A 344 8.90 -12.58 21.71
C ASN A 344 9.69 -12.03 20.52
N VAL A 345 9.56 -10.73 20.29
CA VAL A 345 10.44 -9.97 19.39
C VAL A 345 11.38 -9.09 20.18
N GLU A 346 12.58 -8.86 19.66
CA GLU A 346 13.51 -7.87 20.20
C GLU A 346 13.44 -6.57 19.41
N ASP A 347 13.90 -5.48 20.04
CA ASP A 347 13.92 -4.17 19.38
C ASP A 347 14.91 -4.19 18.22
N TYR A 348 14.38 -3.95 17.02
CA TYR A 348 15.13 -3.68 15.81
C TYR A 348 15.05 -2.18 15.54
N LEU A 349 16.18 -1.48 15.50
CA LEU A 349 16.22 -0.02 15.25
C LEU A 349 15.28 0.76 16.21
N GLY A 350 15.35 0.40 17.50
CA GLY A 350 14.56 1.03 18.56
C GLY A 350 13.06 0.73 18.57
N ALA A 351 12.58 -0.27 17.82
CA ALA A 351 11.18 -0.71 17.86
C ALA A 351 11.03 -2.22 17.65
N GLN A 352 9.99 -2.81 18.26
CA GLN A 352 9.67 -4.24 18.11
C GLN A 352 9.35 -4.66 16.66
N MET A 353 8.87 -3.72 15.84
CA MET A 353 8.55 -3.95 14.43
C MET A 353 8.59 -2.64 13.64
N HIS A 354 8.94 -2.70 12.36
CA HIS A 354 8.85 -1.59 11.42
C HIS A 354 7.81 -1.91 10.37
N LEU A 355 6.91 -0.97 10.09
CA LEU A 355 5.86 -1.15 9.10
C LEU A 355 5.96 -0.08 8.01
N VAL A 356 6.19 -0.54 6.78
CA VAL A 356 6.10 0.30 5.59
C VAL A 356 4.86 -0.07 4.79
N LEU A 357 4.04 0.91 4.46
CA LEU A 357 2.86 0.75 3.62
C LEU A 357 3.03 1.58 2.35
N ILE A 358 3.02 0.89 1.21
CA ILE A 358 3.22 1.52 -0.10
C ILE A 358 2.00 1.24 -0.97
N LYS A 359 1.38 2.29 -1.50
CA LYS A 359 0.32 2.12 -2.50
C LYS A 359 0.90 1.55 -3.78
N ASN A 360 0.17 0.67 -4.45
CA ASN A 360 0.67 -0.14 -5.56
C ASN A 360 1.10 0.65 -6.81
N ASP A 361 0.77 1.94 -6.87
CA ASP A 361 1.14 2.92 -7.88
C ASP A 361 2.18 3.94 -7.37
N TRP A 362 2.76 3.70 -6.19
CA TRP A 362 3.80 4.49 -5.53
C TRP A 362 3.42 5.93 -5.12
N SER A 363 2.17 6.33 -5.33
CA SER A 363 1.70 7.67 -4.96
C SER A 363 1.59 7.92 -3.46
N GLN A 364 1.61 6.85 -2.65
CA GLN A 364 1.54 6.94 -1.19
C GLN A 364 2.58 6.03 -0.56
N PHE A 365 3.25 6.58 0.45
CA PHE A 365 4.29 5.94 1.24
C PHE A 365 4.06 6.32 2.71
N ILE A 366 3.99 5.32 3.59
CA ILE A 366 3.84 5.49 5.04
C ILE A 366 4.90 4.62 5.70
N HIS A 367 5.67 5.19 6.61
CA HIS A 367 6.66 4.49 7.43
C HIS A 367 6.33 4.74 8.90
N THR A 368 5.99 3.70 9.64
CA THR A 368 5.51 3.82 11.02
C THR A 368 6.01 2.69 11.90
N HIS A 369 5.94 2.93 13.20
CA HIS A 369 6.39 2.03 14.27
C HIS A 369 5.25 1.86 15.28
N PRO A 370 5.28 0.79 16.10
CA PRO A 370 4.38 0.66 17.24
C PRO A 370 4.54 1.88 18.16
N ALA A 371 3.46 2.30 18.81
CA ALA A 371 3.56 3.36 19.80
C ALA A 371 4.49 2.94 20.95
N ASP A 372 5.45 3.78 21.30
CA ASP A 372 6.34 3.54 22.45
C ASP A 372 5.49 3.23 23.69
N GLY A 373 5.77 2.09 24.32
CA GLY A 373 4.97 1.50 25.38
C GLY A 373 4.73 2.44 26.56
N ASP A 374 3.56 3.06 26.60
CA ASP A 374 2.77 3.06 27.83
C ASP A 374 1.86 1.85 27.73
N HIS A 375 2.19 0.78 28.47
CA HIS A 375 1.29 -0.35 28.72
C HIS A 375 0.13 0.13 29.61
N GLY A 376 -0.58 1.16 29.17
CA GLY A 376 -1.81 1.66 29.75
C GLY A 376 -2.93 0.75 29.28
N HIS A 377 -3.33 -0.18 30.16
CA HIS A 377 -4.53 -1.01 30.11
C HIS A 377 -5.63 -0.50 29.15
N SER A 378 -5.49 -0.79 27.87
CA SER A 378 -6.48 -0.49 26.85
C SER A 378 -7.14 -1.80 26.49
N ARG A 379 -8.23 -2.05 27.24
CA ARG A 379 -9.25 -3.07 27.06
C ARG A 379 -9.23 -3.75 25.68
N ALA A 380 -8.51 -4.86 25.59
CA ALA A 380 -9.02 -5.99 24.82
C ALA A 380 -10.45 -6.30 25.34
N PRO A 381 -11.44 -6.59 24.48
CA PRO A 381 -12.67 -7.18 24.95
C PRO A 381 -12.34 -8.60 25.43
N VAL A 382 -12.00 -8.71 26.71
CA VAL A 382 -11.91 -9.99 27.41
C VAL A 382 -13.27 -10.66 27.27
N LEU A 383 -13.34 -11.72 26.47
CA LEU A 383 -14.45 -12.67 26.51
C LEU A 383 -14.32 -13.45 27.81
N ILE A 384 -14.98 -12.92 28.84
CA ILE A 384 -15.07 -13.52 30.17
C ILE A 384 -15.87 -14.82 30.05
N ASN A 385 -15.25 -15.94 30.45
CA ASN A 385 -15.96 -17.02 31.12
C ASN A 385 -15.31 -17.20 32.50
N GLU A 386 -16.02 -16.78 33.55
CA GLU A 386 -15.76 -17.19 34.94
C GLU A 386 -15.83 -18.73 35.02
N VAL A 387 -15.10 -19.48 35.85
CA VAL A 387 -14.86 -19.40 37.30
C VAL A 387 -13.68 -20.33 37.62
N LEU A 388 -12.72 -19.95 38.46
CA LEU A 388 -12.32 -20.76 39.63
C LEU A 388 -11.44 -19.94 40.60
N ALA A 389 -11.78 -20.09 41.88
CA ALA A 389 -11.17 -19.43 43.02
C ALA A 389 -9.89 -20.13 43.52
N ASN A 390 -9.23 -19.46 44.48
CA ASN A 390 -7.97 -19.75 45.19
C ASN A 390 -6.77 -19.14 44.44
N GLY A 391 -5.96 -18.24 45.00
CA GLY A 391 -5.51 -18.15 46.38
C GLY A 391 -3.98 -18.26 46.35
N ASP A 392 -3.33 -17.12 46.49
CA ASP A 392 -1.90 -16.89 46.73
C ASP A 392 -0.88 -17.06 45.57
N ASP A 393 -0.10 -15.97 45.46
CA ASP A 393 1.22 -15.81 44.83
C ASP A 393 1.34 -16.05 43.32
N HIS A 394 1.26 -14.96 42.55
CA HIS A 394 1.68 -14.92 41.15
C HIS A 394 2.83 -13.93 40.98
N SER A 395 4.04 -14.46 40.91
CA SER A 395 5.05 -13.93 39.98
C SER A 395 4.40 -13.86 38.60
N SER A 396 4.26 -12.65 38.09
CA SER A 396 3.71 -12.37 36.77
C SER A 396 4.67 -12.87 35.68
N GLU A 397 4.63 -14.16 35.38
CA GLU A 397 4.91 -14.62 34.02
C GLU A 397 3.68 -14.25 33.18
N SER A 398 3.75 -13.08 32.54
CA SER A 398 2.77 -12.65 31.56
C SER A 398 2.99 -13.45 30.28
N GLY A 399 2.48 -14.68 30.24
CA GLY A 399 2.19 -15.40 28.99
C GLY A 399 0.88 -14.91 28.40
N GLY A 400 0.81 -13.62 28.07
CA GLY A 400 -0.29 -13.05 27.31
C GLY A 400 0.17 -12.81 25.89
N ASP A 401 -0.69 -13.09 24.91
CA ASP A 401 -0.37 -12.93 23.50
C ASP A 401 0.19 -11.50 23.25
N GLU A 402 1.47 -11.40 22.91
CA GLU A 402 2.20 -10.17 22.59
C GLU A 402 1.84 -9.74 21.16
N VAL A 403 0.71 -9.07 21.04
CA VAL A 403 0.25 -8.48 19.79
C VAL A 403 0.91 -7.11 19.57
N ILE A 404 1.56 -6.95 18.42
CA ILE A 404 2.20 -5.68 18.03
C ILE A 404 1.19 -4.88 17.19
N SER A 405 0.83 -3.68 17.64
CA SER A 405 -0.21 -2.86 17.02
C SER A 405 0.29 -1.52 16.49
N PHE A 406 -0.25 -1.12 15.34
CA PHE A 406 0.02 0.13 14.66
C PHE A 406 -1.28 0.89 14.43
N ALA A 407 -1.35 2.14 14.89
CA ALA A 407 -2.39 3.08 14.51
C ALA A 407 -2.00 3.75 13.19
N VAL A 408 -2.78 3.51 12.13
CA VAL A 408 -2.45 3.99 10.78
C VAL A 408 -3.64 4.72 10.17
N THR A 409 -3.39 5.88 9.55
CA THR A 409 -4.37 6.55 8.70
C THR A 409 -3.92 6.50 7.24
N PHE A 410 -4.73 5.90 6.37
CA PHE A 410 -4.46 5.84 4.93
C PHE A 410 -4.99 7.10 4.22
N PRO A 411 -4.15 7.94 3.57
CA PRO A 411 -4.62 9.18 2.94
C PRO A 411 -5.54 8.94 1.74
N GLU A 412 -5.23 7.91 0.95
CA GLU A 412 -5.98 7.56 -0.26
C GLU A 412 -6.53 6.14 -0.21
N ALA A 413 -7.66 5.93 -0.89
CA ALA A 413 -8.16 4.59 -1.16
C ALA A 413 -7.33 3.93 -2.26
N GLY A 414 -7.26 2.60 -2.24
CA GLY A 414 -6.45 1.84 -3.19
C GLY A 414 -5.87 0.59 -2.59
N LEU A 415 -5.03 -0.06 -3.37
CA LEU A 415 -4.34 -1.28 -2.96
C LEU A 415 -2.96 -0.91 -2.42
N TYR A 416 -2.69 -1.30 -1.18
CA TYR A 416 -1.40 -1.09 -0.52
C TYR A 416 -0.73 -2.43 -0.29
N LYS A 417 0.60 -2.46 -0.33
CA LYS A 417 1.41 -3.56 0.21
C LYS A 417 2.06 -3.11 1.50
N ALA A 418 1.88 -3.91 2.53
CA ALA A 418 2.51 -3.79 3.83
C ALA A 418 3.79 -4.64 3.86
N PHE A 419 4.89 -4.04 4.31
CA PHE A 419 6.18 -4.67 4.55
C PHE A 419 6.45 -4.54 6.05
N ALA A 420 6.30 -5.63 6.78
CA ALA A 420 6.46 -5.70 8.23
C ALA A 420 7.80 -6.37 8.57
N GLN A 421 8.73 -5.61 9.15
CA GLN A 421 10.05 -6.08 9.53
C GLN A 421 10.15 -6.28 11.04
N PHE A 422 10.65 -7.43 11.47
CA PHE A 422 10.79 -7.77 12.89
C PHE A 422 11.98 -8.69 13.13
N GLN A 423 12.50 -8.71 14.37
CA GLN A 423 13.52 -9.64 14.82
C GLN A 423 12.97 -10.52 15.95
N PRO A 424 12.80 -11.84 15.72
CA PRO A 424 12.55 -12.79 16.80
C PRO A 424 13.63 -12.75 17.88
N GLN A 425 13.25 -12.86 19.14
CA GLN A 425 14.23 -12.88 20.23
C GLN A 425 15.16 -14.10 20.15
N GLY A 426 16.47 -13.87 20.27
CA GLY A 426 17.46 -14.93 20.44
C GLY A 426 17.87 -15.65 19.17
N ILE A 427 17.59 -15.08 18.00
CA ILE A 427 18.22 -15.50 16.74
C ILE A 427 19.43 -14.61 16.43
N ASP A 428 20.47 -15.22 15.86
CA ASP A 428 21.68 -14.49 15.48
C ASP A 428 21.48 -13.89 14.08
N LEU A 429 20.77 -12.76 14.01
CA LEU A 429 20.70 -11.93 12.81
C LEU A 429 21.72 -10.78 12.91
N PRO A 430 22.32 -10.34 11.79
CA PRO A 430 23.07 -9.08 11.78
C PRO A 430 22.21 -7.92 12.28
N ALA A 431 22.83 -6.97 12.99
CA ALA A 431 22.12 -5.88 13.66
C ALA A 431 21.23 -5.02 12.72
N ASP A 432 21.59 -4.93 11.44
CA ASP A 432 20.83 -4.18 10.43
C ASP A 432 19.88 -5.05 9.58
N GLU A 433 19.71 -6.34 9.90
CA GLU A 433 18.83 -7.27 9.17
C GLU A 433 17.59 -7.64 9.97
N ALA A 434 16.45 -7.81 9.30
CA ALA A 434 15.20 -8.24 9.93
C ALA A 434 14.45 -9.23 9.03
N LEU A 435 13.61 -10.06 9.64
CA LEU A 435 12.67 -10.88 8.88
C LEU A 435 11.57 -10.01 8.32
N LEU A 436 11.16 -10.28 7.07
CA LEU A 436 10.12 -9.54 6.37
C LEU A 436 8.87 -10.41 6.20
N ALA A 437 7.72 -9.88 6.63
CA ALA A 437 6.40 -10.40 6.30
C ALA A 437 5.65 -9.39 5.42
N GLU A 438 4.92 -9.89 4.43
CA GLU A 438 4.29 -9.06 3.41
C GLU A 438 2.79 -9.32 3.32
N PHE A 439 1.99 -8.25 3.25
CA PHE A 439 0.53 -8.36 3.14
C PHE A 439 -0.03 -7.35 2.14
N TRP A 440 -1.07 -7.75 1.40
CA TRP A 440 -1.86 -6.81 0.62
C TRP A 440 -3.06 -6.32 1.42
N ILE A 441 -3.26 -5.00 1.43
CA ILE A 441 -4.34 -4.32 2.14
C ILE A 441 -5.16 -3.53 1.12
N GLN A 442 -6.46 -3.83 1.04
CA GLN A 442 -7.41 -3.04 0.28
C GLN A 442 -7.95 -1.91 1.18
N VAL A 443 -7.73 -0.67 0.76
CA VAL A 443 -8.29 0.52 1.41
C VAL A 443 -9.49 1.00 0.61
N GLU A 444 -10.64 1.08 1.26
CA GLU A 444 -11.90 1.44 0.64
C GLU A 444 -12.12 2.96 0.61
N GLU A 445 -12.85 3.43 -0.39
CA GLU A 445 -13.22 4.85 -0.52
C GLU A 445 -14.19 5.28 0.59
N LYS A 446 -15.09 4.38 0.97
CA LYS A 446 -16.11 4.55 2.00
C LYS A 446 -16.32 3.23 2.71
N ALA A 447 -16.69 3.31 3.99
CA ALA A 447 -17.15 2.12 4.70
C ALA A 447 -18.33 1.49 3.95
N PRO A 448 -18.36 0.16 3.79
CA PRO A 448 -19.54 -0.51 3.25
C PRO A 448 -20.75 -0.08 4.09
N PHE A 449 -21.84 0.32 3.42
CA PHE A 449 -23.04 0.77 4.12
C PHE A 449 -23.44 -0.27 5.18
N PRO A 450 -23.71 0.14 6.43
CA PRO A 450 -24.13 -0.77 7.50
C PRO A 450 -25.59 -1.18 7.32
N VAL A 451 -26.06 -1.40 6.09
CA VAL A 451 -27.25 -2.21 5.89
C VAL A 451 -26.73 -3.64 5.80
N SER A 452 -26.44 -4.23 6.97
CA SER A 452 -26.27 -5.67 7.02
C SER A 452 -27.45 -6.30 6.27
N GLN A 453 -27.23 -7.35 5.47
CA GLN A 453 -28.33 -8.03 4.78
C GLN A 453 -29.50 -8.35 5.74
N ARG A 454 -29.23 -8.46 7.04
CA ARG A 454 -30.20 -8.63 8.12
C ARG A 454 -31.15 -7.43 8.31
N TRP A 455 -30.68 -6.18 8.20
CA TRP A 455 -31.57 -5.00 8.21
C TRP A 455 -32.43 -4.93 6.95
N GLY A 456 -31.87 -5.27 5.79
CA GLY A 456 -32.65 -5.42 4.55
C GLY A 456 -33.76 -6.46 4.73
N LEU A 457 -33.43 -7.62 5.30
CA LEU A 457 -34.40 -8.68 5.61
C LEU A 457 -35.43 -8.27 6.67
N LEU A 458 -35.06 -7.48 7.69
CA LEU A 458 -36.00 -6.94 8.68
C LEU A 458 -36.98 -5.96 8.06
N VAL A 459 -36.51 -5.05 7.20
CA VAL A 459 -37.37 -4.10 6.48
C VAL A 459 -38.30 -4.84 5.51
N ILE A 460 -37.79 -5.80 4.75
CA ILE A 460 -38.59 -6.64 3.85
C ILE A 460 -39.62 -7.45 4.64
N SER A 461 -39.22 -8.04 5.77
CA SER A 461 -40.13 -8.79 6.66
C SER A 461 -41.24 -7.88 7.21
N ALA A 462 -40.91 -6.67 7.66
CA ALA A 462 -41.89 -5.70 8.15
C ALA A 462 -42.88 -5.28 7.05
N LEU A 463 -42.40 -5.04 5.82
CA LEU A 463 -43.23 -4.70 4.66
C LEU A 463 -44.16 -5.86 4.26
N LEU A 464 -43.66 -7.09 4.21
CA LEU A 464 -44.46 -8.27 3.92
C LEU A 464 -45.54 -8.50 4.99
N THR A 465 -45.17 -8.32 6.27
CA THR A 465 -46.12 -8.46 7.39
C THR A 465 -47.21 -7.39 7.33
N ALA A 466 -46.86 -6.14 7.03
CA ALA A 466 -47.83 -5.05 6.86
C ALA A 466 -48.76 -5.30 5.66
N GLY A 467 -48.22 -5.76 4.53
CA GLY A 467 -48.98 -6.13 3.34
C GLY A 467 -49.97 -7.27 3.61
N LEU A 468 -49.53 -8.32 4.30
CA LEU A 468 -50.39 -9.44 4.70
C LEU A 468 -51.49 -8.99 5.66
N SER A 469 -51.16 -8.15 6.65
CA SER A 469 -52.13 -7.58 7.60
C SER A 469 -53.19 -6.73 6.89
N TRP A 470 -52.79 -5.91 5.92
CA TRP A 470 -53.70 -5.11 5.10
C TRP A 470 -54.63 -5.99 4.25
N TRP A 471 -54.09 -7.04 3.63
CA TRP A 471 -54.85 -7.97 2.81
C TRP A 471 -55.87 -8.78 3.64
N VAL A 472 -55.48 -9.28 4.81
CA VAL A 472 -56.38 -9.97 5.75
C VAL A 472 -57.48 -9.02 6.25
N LYS A 473 -57.17 -7.76 6.57
CA LYS A 473 -58.19 -6.76 6.93
C LYS A 473 -59.17 -6.49 5.79
N GLY A 474 -58.69 -6.48 4.54
CA GLY A 474 -59.53 -6.40 3.36
C GLY A 474 -60.48 -7.59 3.23
N TYR A 475 -59.94 -8.80 3.39
CA TYR A 475 -60.69 -10.05 3.31
C TYR A 475 -61.78 -10.17 4.39
N LEU A 476 -61.46 -9.78 5.63
CA LEU A 476 -62.41 -9.80 6.76
C LEU A 476 -63.52 -8.74 6.66
N LYS A 477 -63.34 -7.70 5.84
CA LYS A 477 -64.37 -6.67 5.59
C LYS A 477 -65.40 -7.08 4.54
N VAL A 478 -65.15 -8.13 3.76
CA VAL A 478 -66.11 -8.63 2.77
C VAL A 478 -67.26 -9.32 3.51
N LYS A 479 -68.43 -8.69 3.55
CA LYS A 479 -69.64 -9.32 4.06
C LYS A 479 -70.09 -10.40 3.05
N PRO A 480 -70.68 -11.52 3.50
CA PRO A 480 -71.19 -12.57 2.60
C PRO A 480 -72.21 -12.04 1.56
N GLU A 481 -72.80 -10.90 1.85
CA GLU A 481 -73.85 -10.21 1.10
C GLU A 481 -73.31 -9.47 -0.14
N ASP A 482 -72.01 -9.13 -0.15
CA ASP A 482 -71.37 -8.29 -1.17
C ASP A 482 -70.72 -9.10 -2.31
N VAL A 483 -70.73 -10.44 -2.23
CA VAL A 483 -70.20 -11.32 -3.28
C VAL A 483 -71.29 -11.56 -4.33
N THR A 484 -71.55 -10.57 -5.19
CA THR A 484 -72.32 -10.80 -6.42
C THR A 484 -71.44 -11.52 -7.43
N VAL A 485 -71.59 -12.85 -7.53
CA VAL A 485 -71.06 -13.62 -8.65
C VAL A 485 -71.80 -13.14 -9.91
N LYS A 486 -71.13 -12.35 -10.75
CA LYS A 486 -71.64 -12.09 -12.10
C LYS A 486 -71.65 -13.42 -12.86
N LYS A 487 -72.85 -13.78 -13.32
CA LYS A 487 -73.21 -15.01 -14.05
C LYS A 487 -72.26 -15.36 -15.18
#